data_AF-A0AAU0TJF9-F1
#
_entry.id   AF-A0AAU0TJF9-F1
#
_cell.length_a   1.000
_cell.length_b   1.000
_cell.length_c   1.000
_cell.angle_alpha   90.00
_cell.angle_beta   90.00
_cell.angle_gamma   90.00
#
_symmetry.space_group_name_H-M   'P 1'
#
loop_
_entity.id
_entity.type
_entity.pdbx_description
1 polymer ?
#
loop_
_entity_poly.entity_id
_entity_poly.type
_entity_poly.pdbx_seq_one_letter_code
_entity_poly.pdbx_strand_id
1 'polypeptide(L)'
;MCEITMQIIYFLFVHQKGRRLSVLEFCINYIDGDLAFSEDFLRNEPAMYEELFSLECKGYMLDLLEKLMTEMKVLRFEESGEVLDGLEFVQNVGATALWKFNCNLSSEVESFVREFDRLDVVEERERLYSLAQA
;
A
#
# COMPACT_ATOMS: atom_id res chain seq x y z
N MET A 1 3.60 9.33 -12.66
CA MET A 1 2.20 9.64 -12.33
C MET A 1 1.74 8.71 -11.21
N CYS A 2 1.78 7.38 -11.41
CA CYS A 2 1.52 6.37 -10.38
C CYS A 2 2.20 6.62 -9.02
N GLU A 3 3.51 6.90 -9.04
CA GLU A 3 4.27 7.18 -7.81
C GLU A 3 3.78 8.42 -7.07
N ILE A 4 3.53 9.53 -7.77
CA ILE A 4 2.99 10.77 -7.18
C ILE A 4 1.59 10.50 -6.62
N THR A 5 0.77 9.75 -7.35
CA THR A 5 -0.58 9.37 -6.91
C THR A 5 -0.53 8.52 -5.63
N MET A 6 0.41 7.57 -5.54
CA MET A 6 0.65 6.80 -4.32
C MET A 6 1.16 7.67 -3.17
N GLN A 7 2.07 8.61 -3.44
CA GLN A 7 2.55 9.57 -2.44
C GLN A 7 1.41 10.44 -1.90
N ILE A 8 0.48 10.88 -2.74
CA ILE A 8 -0.70 11.65 -2.31
C ILE A 8 -1.64 10.78 -1.47
N ILE A 9 -1.89 9.53 -1.87
CA ILE A 9 -2.71 8.60 -1.07
C ILE A 9 -2.06 8.35 0.30
N TYR A 10 -0.75 8.13 0.35
CA TYR A 10 -0.01 7.99 1.60
C TYR A 10 -0.04 9.27 2.45
N PHE A 11 0.12 10.44 1.82
CA PHE A 11 0.01 11.74 2.48
C PHE A 11 -1.36 11.94 3.15
N LEU A 12 -2.44 11.56 2.46
CA LEU A 12 -3.79 11.60 3.01
C LEU A 12 -3.95 10.65 4.20
N PHE A 13 -3.42 9.43 4.10
CA PHE A 13 -3.39 8.47 5.21
C PHE A 13 -2.71 9.05 6.46
N VAL A 14 -1.52 9.65 6.30
CA VAL A 14 -0.80 10.29 7.42
C VAL A 14 -1.59 11.48 7.99
N HIS A 15 -2.17 12.33 7.12
CA HIS A 15 -3.03 13.45 7.57
C HIS A 15 -4.29 12.99 8.33
N GLN A 16 -4.80 11.80 8.01
CA GLN A 16 -5.95 11.18 8.68
C GLN A 16 -5.56 10.40 9.94
N LYS A 17 -4.39 10.70 10.54
CA LYS A 17 -3.82 10.07 11.74
C LYS A 17 -3.26 8.66 11.52
N GLY A 18 -3.01 8.29 10.27
CA GLY A 18 -2.18 7.14 9.95
C GLY A 18 -0.77 7.32 10.51
N ARG A 19 -0.16 6.23 10.98
CA ARG A 19 1.22 6.23 11.45
C ARG A 19 2.15 6.38 10.25
N ARG A 20 3.24 7.15 10.39
CA ARG A 20 4.31 7.17 9.37
C ARG A 20 5.05 5.84 9.31
N LEU A 21 5.29 5.37 8.09
CA LEU A 21 5.89 4.09 7.75
C LEU A 21 7.17 4.35 6.95
N SER A 22 8.33 4.45 7.62
CA SER A 22 9.59 4.87 6.98
C SER A 22 10.05 3.90 5.90
N VAL A 23 9.85 2.58 6.06
CA VAL A 23 10.11 1.60 4.99
C VAL A 23 9.25 1.89 3.76
N LEU A 24 7.95 2.17 3.95
CA LEU A 24 7.06 2.49 2.85
C LEU A 24 7.43 3.83 2.20
N GLU A 25 7.75 4.85 3.00
CA GLU A 25 8.21 6.16 2.51
C GLU A 25 9.43 6.02 1.62
N PHE A 26 10.41 5.21 2.03
CA PHE A 26 11.55 4.86 1.19
C PHE A 26 11.14 4.12 -0.08
N CYS A 27 10.16 3.21 0.01
CA CYS A 27 9.71 2.43 -1.14
C CYS A 27 9.02 3.29 -2.22
N ILE A 28 8.30 4.33 -1.82
CA ILE A 28 7.53 5.23 -2.70
C ILE A 28 8.23 6.59 -2.94
N ASN A 29 9.48 6.74 -2.51
CA ASN A 29 10.26 7.99 -2.54
C ASN A 29 9.53 9.20 -1.93
N TYR A 30 8.79 9.00 -0.85
CA TYR A 30 8.07 10.07 -0.16
C TYR A 30 9.04 10.97 0.62
N ILE A 31 8.97 12.28 0.38
CA ILE A 31 9.73 13.29 1.11
C ILE A 31 8.73 14.19 1.85
N ASP A 32 8.93 14.30 3.16
CA ASP A 32 8.08 15.15 3.99
C ASP A 32 8.25 16.63 3.64
N GLY A 33 7.14 17.34 3.47
CA GLY A 33 7.10 18.74 3.05
C GLY A 33 6.95 18.98 1.54
N ASP A 34 7.05 17.96 0.68
CA ASP A 34 6.85 18.11 -0.77
C ASP A 34 5.37 18.32 -1.15
N LEU A 35 4.45 17.88 -0.29
CA LEU A 35 3.01 18.00 -0.49
C LEU A 35 2.41 18.96 0.55
N ALA A 36 1.57 19.88 0.09
CA ALA A 36 0.75 20.74 0.93
C ALA A 36 -0.70 20.29 0.85
N PHE A 37 -1.36 20.13 2.01
CA PHE A 37 -2.73 19.66 2.06
C PHE A 37 -3.67 20.60 1.28
N SER A 38 -4.54 20.01 0.46
CA SER A 38 -5.63 20.68 -0.24
C SER A 38 -6.89 19.83 -0.15
N GLU A 39 -8.06 20.49 0.00
CA GLU A 39 -9.35 19.80 -0.09
C GLU A 39 -9.54 19.09 -1.44
N ASP A 40 -8.87 19.56 -2.48
CA ASP A 40 -8.94 18.93 -3.80
C ASP A 40 -8.37 17.52 -3.81
N PHE A 41 -7.44 17.17 -2.91
CA PHE A 41 -6.99 15.79 -2.77
C PHE A 41 -8.11 14.86 -2.29
N LEU A 42 -8.96 15.33 -1.38
CA LEU A 42 -10.12 14.56 -0.93
C LEU A 42 -11.18 14.45 -2.02
N ARG A 43 -11.43 15.53 -2.76
CA ARG A 43 -12.40 15.54 -3.86
C ARG A 43 -11.99 14.63 -5.01
N ASN A 44 -10.68 14.55 -5.28
CA ASN A 44 -10.11 13.75 -6.34
C ASN A 44 -9.69 12.34 -5.90
N GLU A 45 -9.99 11.94 -4.66
CA GLU A 45 -9.68 10.59 -4.15
C GLU A 45 -10.12 9.49 -5.13
N PRO A 46 -11.36 9.44 -5.65
CA PRO A 46 -11.75 8.39 -6.60
C PRO A 46 -10.86 8.34 -7.85
N ALA A 47 -10.56 9.50 -8.44
CA ALA A 47 -9.74 9.60 -9.64
C ALA A 47 -8.30 9.16 -9.41
N MET A 48 -7.75 9.38 -8.21
CA MET A 48 -6.43 8.89 -7.84
C MET A 48 -6.37 7.36 -7.80
N TYR A 49 -7.41 6.71 -7.27
CA TYR A 49 -7.47 5.25 -7.28
C TYR A 49 -7.68 4.70 -8.70
N GLU A 50 -8.54 5.33 -9.51
CA GLU A 50 -8.70 4.95 -10.92
C GLU A 50 -7.39 5.06 -11.70
N GLU A 51 -6.60 6.11 -11.47
CA GLU A 51 -5.27 6.28 -12.07
C GLU A 51 -4.29 5.21 -11.57
N LEU A 52 -4.22 4.97 -10.25
CA LEU A 52 -3.27 4.02 -9.66
C LEU A 52 -3.50 2.58 -10.17
N PHE A 53 -4.76 2.22 -10.44
CA PHE A 53 -5.15 0.91 -10.98
C PHE A 53 -5.45 0.92 -12.48
N SER A 54 -5.04 1.99 -13.19
CA SER A 54 -5.14 2.06 -14.65
C SER A 54 -4.16 1.09 -15.33
N LEU A 55 -4.32 0.90 -16.65
CA LEU A 55 -3.39 0.06 -17.42
C LEU A 55 -1.96 0.62 -17.41
N GLU A 56 -1.81 1.95 -17.35
CA GLU A 56 -0.52 2.63 -17.28
C GLU A 56 0.20 2.39 -15.95
N CYS A 57 -0.55 2.21 -14.86
CA CYS A 57 -0.02 2.02 -13.50
C CYS A 57 -0.11 0.57 -13.00
N LYS A 58 -0.63 -0.36 -13.79
CA LYS A 58 -0.91 -1.75 -13.40
C LYS A 58 0.29 -2.48 -12.77
N GLY A 59 1.51 -2.19 -13.21
CA GLY A 59 2.73 -2.78 -12.65
C GLY A 59 3.16 -2.19 -11.31
N TYR A 60 2.85 -0.91 -11.06
CA TYR A 60 3.40 -0.18 -9.91
C TYR A 60 2.99 -0.78 -8.56
N MET A 61 1.70 -1.13 -8.39
CA MET A 61 1.22 -1.74 -7.15
C MET A 61 1.80 -3.14 -6.91
N LEU A 62 2.01 -3.90 -7.97
CA LEU A 62 2.65 -5.21 -7.88
C LEU A 62 4.13 -5.07 -7.51
N ASP A 63 4.85 -4.17 -8.18
CA ASP A 63 6.27 -3.90 -7.90
C ASP A 63 6.47 -3.43 -6.45
N LEU A 64 5.57 -2.58 -5.94
CA LEU A 64 5.61 -2.13 -4.54
C LEU A 64 5.36 -3.29 -3.56
N LEU A 65 4.36 -4.13 -3.84
CA LEU A 65 4.07 -5.32 -3.04
C LEU A 65 5.29 -6.25 -3.00
N GLU A 66 5.88 -6.56 -4.15
CA GLU A 66 7.07 -7.42 -4.27
C GLU A 66 8.29 -6.82 -3.56
N LYS A 67 8.48 -5.50 -3.65
CA LYS A 67 9.56 -4.80 -2.95
C LYS A 67 9.42 -4.93 -1.44
N LEU A 68 8.23 -4.70 -0.88
CA LEU A 68 7.97 -4.88 0.55
C LEU A 68 8.14 -6.35 0.98
N MET A 69 7.65 -7.30 0.19
CA MET A 69 7.86 -8.73 0.46
C MET A 69 9.35 -9.10 0.46
N THR A 70 10.15 -8.48 -0.41
CA THR A 70 11.60 -8.67 -0.47
C THR A 70 12.32 -8.06 0.75
N GLU A 71 11.92 -6.87 1.19
CA GLU A 71 12.43 -6.28 2.44
C GLU A 71 12.13 -7.19 3.64
N MET A 72 10.96 -7.84 3.65
CA MET A 72 10.59 -8.77 4.72
C MET A 72 11.44 -10.06 4.73
N LYS A 73 11.91 -10.54 3.57
CA LYS A 73 12.71 -11.78 3.45
C LYS A 73 14.02 -11.75 4.24
N VAL A 74 14.59 -10.58 4.48
CA VAL A 74 15.89 -10.44 5.17
C VAL A 74 15.75 -10.16 6.66
N LEU A 75 14.53 -10.09 7.17
CA LEU A 75 14.21 -9.74 8.56
C LEU A 75 13.68 -10.96 9.30
N ARG A 76 13.89 -10.99 10.62
CA ARG A 76 13.12 -11.89 11.49
C ARG A 76 11.70 -11.34 11.65
N PHE A 77 10.76 -12.18 12.03
CA PHE A 77 9.37 -11.78 12.23
C PHE A 77 9.23 -10.61 13.21
N GLU A 78 9.98 -10.64 14.32
CA GLU A 78 9.96 -9.59 15.35
C GLU A 78 10.49 -8.24 14.83
N GLU A 79 11.29 -8.25 13.76
CA GLU A 79 11.88 -7.08 13.11
C GLU A 79 11.04 -6.60 11.91
N SER A 80 10.11 -7.43 11.44
CA SER A 80 9.31 -7.17 10.23
C SER A 80 8.10 -6.27 10.46
N GLY A 81 7.90 -5.77 11.69
CA GLY A 81 6.71 -5.01 12.08
C GLY A 81 6.41 -3.82 11.15
N GLU A 82 7.43 -3.04 10.78
CA GLU A 82 7.26 -1.88 9.90
C GLU A 82 6.97 -2.26 8.44
N VAL A 83 7.57 -3.35 7.94
CA VAL A 83 7.30 -3.87 6.60
C VAL A 83 5.86 -4.39 6.51
N LEU A 84 5.42 -5.11 7.55
CA LEU A 84 4.05 -5.60 7.69
C LEU A 84 3.03 -4.45 7.76
N ASP A 85 3.34 -3.36 8.47
CA ASP A 85 2.50 -2.15 8.47
C ASP A 85 2.42 -1.54 7.05
N GLY A 86 3.52 -1.58 6.28
CA GLY A 86 3.54 -1.17 4.87
C GLY A 86 2.68 -2.07 3.96
N LEU A 87 2.73 -3.38 4.18
CA LEU A 87 1.90 -4.35 3.45
C LEU A 87 0.41 -4.21 3.80
N GLU A 88 0.10 -3.93 5.07
CA GLU A 88 -1.25 -3.58 5.54
C GLU A 88 -1.75 -2.31 4.86
N PHE A 89 -0.91 -1.28 4.72
CA PHE A 89 -1.26 -0.09 3.96
C PHE A 89 -1.56 -0.41 2.48
N VAL A 90 -0.71 -1.19 1.81
CA VAL A 90 -0.92 -1.62 0.41
C VAL A 90 -2.22 -2.41 0.27
N GLN A 91 -2.51 -3.30 1.22
CA GLN A 91 -3.77 -4.05 1.26
C GLN A 91 -4.97 -3.11 1.39
N ASN A 92 -4.93 -2.15 2.30
CA ASN A 92 -6.00 -1.17 2.49
C ASN A 92 -6.24 -0.31 1.23
N VAL A 93 -5.18 0.09 0.53
CA VAL A 93 -5.27 0.79 -0.75
C VAL A 93 -5.98 -0.08 -1.79
N GLY A 94 -5.56 -1.34 -1.93
CA GLY A 94 -6.20 -2.27 -2.87
C GLY A 94 -7.67 -2.58 -2.51
N ALA A 95 -7.98 -2.76 -1.22
CA ALA A 95 -9.34 -2.97 -0.74
C ALA A 95 -10.23 -1.75 -1.00
N THR A 96 -9.71 -0.55 -0.78
CA THR A 96 -10.42 0.71 -1.08
C THR A 96 -10.70 0.82 -2.57
N ALA A 97 -9.71 0.57 -3.42
CA ALA A 97 -9.88 0.57 -4.87
C ALA A 97 -10.96 -0.41 -5.33
N LEU A 98 -10.89 -1.65 -4.83
CA LEU A 98 -11.79 -2.74 -5.21
C LEU A 98 -13.23 -2.50 -4.72
N TRP A 99 -13.41 -2.15 -3.44
CA TRP A 99 -14.74 -2.14 -2.81
C TRP A 99 -15.41 -0.77 -2.78
N LYS A 100 -14.65 0.32 -2.58
CA LYS A 100 -15.20 1.68 -2.52
C LYS A 100 -15.34 2.28 -3.92
N PHE A 101 -14.34 2.08 -4.78
CA PHE A 101 -14.27 2.73 -6.09
C PHE A 101 -14.50 1.79 -7.28
N ASN A 102 -14.67 0.49 -7.06
CA ASN A 102 -14.92 -0.52 -8.11
C ASN A 102 -13.82 -0.53 -9.20
N CYS A 103 -12.57 -0.29 -8.82
CA CYS A 103 -11.43 -0.38 -9.73
C CYS A 103 -11.12 -1.85 -10.07
N ASN A 104 -10.61 -2.09 -11.29
CA ASN A 104 -10.11 -3.39 -11.69
C ASN A 104 -8.66 -3.55 -11.27
N LEU A 105 -8.38 -4.52 -10.39
CA LEU A 105 -7.02 -4.83 -9.97
C LEU A 105 -6.39 -5.86 -10.91
N SER A 106 -5.06 -5.96 -10.92
CA SER A 106 -4.40 -7.13 -11.49
C SER A 106 -4.75 -8.38 -10.65
N SER A 107 -4.73 -9.55 -11.28
CA SER A 107 -5.05 -10.82 -10.62
C SER A 107 -4.26 -11.06 -9.35
N GLU A 108 -2.97 -10.72 -9.37
CA GLU A 108 -2.01 -10.91 -8.29
C GLU A 108 -2.30 -9.97 -7.12
N VAL A 109 -2.51 -8.68 -7.41
CA VAL A 109 -2.85 -7.68 -6.38
C VAL A 109 -4.23 -7.95 -5.79
N GLU A 110 -5.22 -8.30 -6.62
CA GLU A 110 -6.55 -8.66 -6.14
C GLU A 110 -6.51 -9.90 -5.24
N SER A 111 -5.74 -10.92 -5.63
CA SER A 111 -5.58 -12.14 -4.82
C SER A 111 -4.99 -11.79 -3.45
N PHE A 112 -3.91 -11.01 -3.41
CA PHE A 112 -3.32 -10.53 -2.16
C PHE A 112 -4.33 -9.75 -1.30
N VAL A 113 -5.05 -8.79 -1.89
CA VAL A 113 -6.02 -7.94 -1.17
C VAL A 113 -7.13 -8.75 -0.54
N ARG A 114 -7.66 -9.74 -1.27
CA ARG A 114 -8.74 -10.62 -0.79
C ARG A 114 -8.25 -11.63 0.24
N GLU A 115 -7.03 -12.14 0.06
CA GLU A 115 -6.47 -13.17 0.92
C GLU A 115 -6.04 -12.60 2.28
N PHE A 116 -5.53 -11.37 2.34
CA PHE A 116 -4.96 -10.76 3.54
C PHE A 116 -5.78 -9.58 4.08
N ASP A 117 -7.11 -9.67 4.11
CA ASP A 117 -8.01 -8.58 4.53
C ASP A 117 -7.97 -8.22 6.02
N ARG A 118 -7.18 -8.95 6.82
CA ARG A 118 -7.11 -8.80 8.29
C ARG A 118 -5.69 -8.75 8.84
N LEU A 119 -4.84 -7.94 8.22
CA LEU A 119 -3.46 -7.73 8.70
C LEU A 119 -3.37 -6.98 10.05
N ASP A 120 -4.51 -6.59 10.63
CA ASP A 120 -4.66 -6.19 12.03
C ASP A 120 -4.48 -7.37 13.02
N VAL A 121 -4.62 -8.60 12.54
CA VAL A 121 -4.56 -9.84 13.33
C VAL A 121 -3.15 -10.45 13.27
N VAL A 122 -2.59 -10.80 14.42
CA VAL A 122 -1.21 -11.33 14.53
C VAL A 122 -1.03 -12.61 13.70
N GLU A 123 -1.99 -13.52 13.75
CA GLU A 123 -1.95 -14.79 13.03
C GLU A 123 -1.89 -14.59 11.50
N GLU A 124 -2.59 -13.58 10.96
CA GLU A 124 -2.53 -13.25 9.54
C GLU A 124 -1.19 -12.61 9.15
N ARG A 125 -0.60 -11.81 10.04
CA ARG A 125 0.75 -11.26 9.85
C ARG A 125 1.80 -12.37 9.86
N GLU A 126 1.70 -13.35 10.76
CA GLU A 126 2.58 -14.53 10.79
C GLU A 126 2.43 -15.37 9.52
N ARG A 127 1.20 -15.54 9.01
CA ARG A 127 0.91 -16.24 7.76
C ARG A 127 1.53 -15.52 6.56
N LEU A 128 1.37 -14.19 6.46
CA LEU A 128 1.97 -13.39 5.41
C LEU A 128 3.51 -13.42 5.48
N TYR A 129 4.07 -13.31 6.68
CA TYR A 129 5.51 -13.46 6.87
C TYR A 129 6.00 -14.83 6.38
N SER A 130 5.33 -15.91 6.79
CA SER A 130 5.68 -17.28 6.38
C SER A 130 5.60 -17.46 4.86
N LEU A 131 4.60 -16.87 4.21
CA LEU A 131 4.47 -16.85 2.75
C LEU A 131 5.66 -16.12 2.10
N ALA A 132 6.07 -14.99 2.66
CA ALA A 132 7.22 -14.25 2.15
C ALA A 132 8.53 -15.01 2.31
N GLN A 133 8.68 -15.91 3.29
CA GLN A 133 9.91 -16.69 3.46
C GLN A 133 10.03 -17.90 2.50
N ALA A 134 8.95 -18.24 1.79
CA ALA A 134 8.93 -19.33 0.81
C ALA A 134 9.61 -18.95 -0.52
#